data_AF-A0A8E0ITE8-F1
#
_entry.id   AF-A0A8E0ITE8-F1
#
_cell.length_a   1.000
_cell.length_b   1.000
_cell.length_c   1.000
_cell.angle_alpha   90.00
_cell.angle_beta   90.00
_cell.angle_gamma   90.00
#
_symmetry.space_group_name_H-M   'P 1'
#
loop_
_entity.id
_entity.type
_entity.pdbx_description
1 polymer ?
#
loop_
_entity_poly.entity_id
_entity_poly.type
_entity_poly.pdbx_seq_one_letter_code
_entity_poly.pdbx_strand_id
1 'polypeptide(L)'
;MKFTKMTSALVAGATLLAGLAIAAPAATQAATVQGNAGVNGGQALPQDAKTTAGISFGQLPPTGNTGYLRLQMVPKILDFGNHEQFFSDYPVFTADGQNAGRADNTRYPSYKSGNTNLTAVLNTDDTALANVKGKAWTTVVDKQTTRTDAESAEDKTGQTNSKAGDWTLSVKADGPLSLKDDNGADTGKTIDNATLTMLNTAYGQTGNVYGLTNESQDDGFTPVGALVPLTDISKTTTMTLSGTDTNHQVAHAATGEGEGSNVFGWDKTNIKLVLPKTSVVNNGTYETTLTWTLATGLN
;
A
#
# COMPACT_ATOMS: atom_id res chain seq x y z
N MET A 1 31.30 -83.07 -5.59
CA MET A 1 30.58 -83.65 -6.76
C MET A 1 30.19 -82.52 -7.70
N LYS A 2 30.30 -82.73 -9.03
CA LYS A 2 29.58 -82.04 -10.15
C LYS A 2 29.71 -80.48 -10.21
N PHE A 3 30.27 -79.82 -11.24
CA PHE A 3 29.87 -79.71 -12.67
C PHE A 3 28.38 -79.31 -12.83
N THR A 4 27.94 -78.28 -13.58
CA THR A 4 28.52 -77.53 -14.72
C THR A 4 27.82 -76.15 -14.95
N LYS A 5 28.58 -75.18 -15.50
CA LYS A 5 28.28 -74.03 -16.43
C LYS A 5 26.80 -73.75 -16.83
N MET A 6 26.37 -72.52 -17.18
CA MET A 6 26.78 -71.74 -18.37
C MET A 6 26.33 -70.24 -18.37
N THR A 7 27.17 -69.38 -18.97
CA THR A 7 26.92 -68.24 -19.91
C THR A 7 25.52 -67.56 -19.96
N SER A 8 25.32 -66.25 -20.15
CA SER A 8 26.14 -65.10 -20.64
C SER A 8 25.58 -63.79 -20.02
N ALA A 9 26.03 -62.54 -20.26
CA ALA A 9 27.12 -61.89 -21.03
C ALA A 9 27.65 -60.71 -20.15
N LEU A 10 28.72 -59.94 -20.40
CA LEU A 10 29.41 -59.38 -21.58
C LEU A 10 28.73 -58.18 -22.28
N VAL A 11 28.88 -57.01 -21.67
CA VAL A 11 29.38 -55.82 -22.40
C VAL A 11 30.66 -55.37 -21.72
N ALA A 12 31.78 -55.50 -22.44
CA ALA A 12 33.06 -54.94 -22.03
C ALA A 12 33.15 -53.48 -22.50
N GLY A 13 33.74 -52.63 -21.66
CA GLY A 13 33.99 -51.22 -21.95
C GLY A 13 35.27 -50.74 -21.26
N ALA A 14 36.33 -51.54 -21.34
CA ALA A 14 37.62 -51.26 -20.73
C ALA A 14 38.68 -51.01 -21.80
N THR A 15 39.20 -49.78 -21.82
CA THR A 15 40.53 -49.33 -22.27
C THR A 15 40.49 -47.80 -22.24
N LEU A 16 41.49 -47.02 -21.83
CA LEU A 16 42.76 -47.16 -21.12
C LEU A 16 43.38 -45.76 -21.31
N LEU A 17 44.18 -45.27 -20.35
CA LEU A 17 44.89 -44.00 -20.52
C LEU A 17 45.84 -44.08 -21.74
N ALA A 18 45.84 -43.05 -22.59
CA ALA A 18 47.00 -42.19 -22.86
C ALA A 18 46.70 -41.17 -23.97
N GLY A 19 47.38 -40.02 -23.96
CA GLY A 19 47.72 -39.37 -25.23
C GLY A 19 47.13 -37.99 -25.56
N LEU A 20 46.66 -37.19 -24.59
CA LEU A 20 46.74 -35.74 -24.70
C LEU A 20 47.22 -35.16 -23.37
N ALA A 21 48.48 -34.72 -23.35
CA ALA A 21 49.04 -33.95 -22.25
C ALA A 21 48.49 -32.52 -22.31
N ILE A 22 47.20 -32.37 -21.98
CA ILE A 22 46.71 -31.09 -21.48
C ILE A 22 47.42 -30.91 -20.15
N ALA A 23 48.44 -30.04 -20.13
CA ALA A 23 48.98 -29.55 -18.88
C ALA A 23 47.80 -28.91 -18.14
N ALA A 24 47.28 -29.61 -17.12
CA ALA A 24 46.31 -29.00 -16.22
C ALA A 24 46.94 -27.70 -15.75
N PRO A 25 46.26 -26.54 -15.88
CA PRO A 25 46.83 -25.28 -15.44
C PRO A 25 47.24 -25.48 -13.99
N ALA A 26 48.55 -25.39 -13.73
CA ALA A 26 49.08 -25.66 -12.40
C ALA A 26 48.32 -24.74 -11.44
N ALA A 27 47.59 -25.34 -10.49
CA ALA A 27 46.69 -24.59 -9.64
C ALA A 27 47.53 -23.58 -8.84
N THR A 28 47.54 -22.33 -9.28
CA THR A 28 48.27 -21.24 -8.64
C THR A 28 47.51 -20.87 -7.38
N GLN A 29 47.75 -21.65 -6.33
CA GLN A 29 47.17 -21.43 -5.02
C GLN A 29 47.64 -20.06 -4.50
N ALA A 30 46.72 -19.31 -3.88
CA ALA A 30 47.08 -18.08 -3.18
C ALA A 30 48.07 -18.41 -2.05
N ALA A 31 49.08 -17.55 -1.85
CA ALA A 31 50.10 -17.73 -0.81
C ALA A 31 49.57 -17.49 0.62
N THR A 32 48.33 -17.03 0.76
CA THR A 32 47.67 -16.73 2.04
C THR A 32 46.85 -17.91 2.55
N VAL A 33 47.13 -18.37 3.76
CA VAL A 33 46.47 -19.54 4.37
C VAL A 33 45.11 -19.15 4.99
N GLN A 34 44.05 -19.89 4.65
CA GLN A 34 42.73 -19.73 5.26
C GLN A 34 42.77 -20.01 6.78
N GLY A 35 41.85 -19.40 7.53
CA GLY A 35 41.81 -19.49 9.00
C GLY A 35 42.91 -18.69 9.72
N ASN A 36 43.92 -18.16 9.02
CA ASN A 36 45.07 -17.50 9.64
C ASN A 36 45.05 -15.97 9.45
N ALA A 37 44.53 -15.28 10.46
CA ALA A 37 44.50 -13.82 10.58
C ALA A 37 45.89 -13.17 10.45
N GLY A 38 46.92 -13.76 11.10
CA GLY A 38 48.28 -13.23 11.11
C GLY A 38 48.95 -13.26 9.73
N VAL A 39 48.75 -14.34 8.97
CA VAL A 39 49.27 -14.47 7.59
C VAL A 39 48.51 -13.57 6.61
N ASN A 40 47.23 -13.31 6.85
CA ASN A 40 46.46 -12.33 6.05
C ASN A 40 46.66 -10.87 6.49
N GLY A 41 47.45 -10.61 7.53
CA GLY A 41 47.68 -9.26 8.07
C GLY A 41 46.41 -8.55 8.59
N GLY A 42 45.37 -9.31 8.96
CA GLY A 42 44.03 -8.78 9.23
C GLY A 42 43.06 -9.89 9.69
N GLN A 43 41.78 -9.82 9.32
CA GLN A 43 40.87 -10.94 9.58
C GLN A 43 41.25 -12.17 8.74
N ALA A 44 41.02 -13.39 9.25
CA ALA A 44 41.28 -14.63 8.52
C ALA A 44 40.40 -14.75 7.25
N LEU A 45 40.89 -15.46 6.23
CA LEU A 45 40.11 -15.87 5.06
C LEU A 45 39.40 -17.21 5.30
N PRO A 46 38.24 -17.50 4.68
CA PRO A 46 37.43 -16.59 3.88
C PRO A 46 36.85 -15.44 4.72
N GLN A 47 36.71 -14.27 4.11
CA GLN A 47 36.00 -13.13 4.67
C GLN A 47 34.67 -13.01 3.93
N ASP A 48 33.56 -13.17 4.65
CA ASP A 48 32.23 -13.10 4.06
C ASP A 48 31.66 -11.68 4.20
N ALA A 49 31.24 -11.11 3.08
CA ALA A 49 30.43 -9.89 3.03
C ALA A 49 29.03 -10.23 2.50
N LYS A 50 28.03 -9.46 2.93
CA LYS A 50 26.62 -9.65 2.51
C LYS A 50 26.16 -8.46 1.68
N THR A 51 25.46 -8.75 0.59
CA THR A 51 24.73 -7.76 -0.20
C THR A 51 23.24 -8.08 -0.14
N THR A 52 22.42 -7.08 0.16
CA THR A 52 20.96 -7.20 0.08
C THR A 52 20.49 -6.69 -1.28
N ALA A 53 19.87 -7.56 -2.07
CA ALA A 53 19.07 -7.15 -3.23
C ALA A 53 17.61 -7.01 -2.81
N GLY A 54 16.88 -6.04 -3.37
CA GLY A 54 15.49 -5.77 -3.01
C GLY A 54 14.70 -5.15 -4.16
N ILE A 55 13.38 -5.32 -4.10
CA ILE A 55 12.38 -4.76 -5.02
C ILE A 55 11.13 -4.44 -4.20
N SER A 56 10.35 -3.44 -4.60
CA SER A 56 9.08 -3.09 -3.97
C SER A 56 7.99 -2.85 -5.02
N PHE A 57 6.74 -3.13 -4.65
CA PHE A 57 5.59 -3.09 -5.56
C PHE A 57 4.47 -2.22 -4.99
N GLY A 58 4.65 -0.89 -5.03
CA GLY A 58 3.62 0.07 -4.59
C GLY A 58 3.25 -0.01 -3.10
N GLN A 59 3.99 -0.76 -2.29
CA GLN A 59 3.74 -0.91 -0.86
C GLN A 59 3.95 0.43 -0.15
N LEU A 60 2.84 1.06 0.23
CA LEU A 60 2.85 2.21 1.11
C LEU A 60 2.91 1.73 2.57
N PRO A 61 3.68 2.41 3.45
CA PRO A 61 3.60 2.14 4.88
C PRO A 61 2.16 2.33 5.38
N PRO A 62 1.68 1.49 6.31
CA PRO A 62 0.36 1.69 6.94
C PRO A 62 0.31 3.03 7.69
N THR A 63 -0.81 3.33 8.34
CA THR A 63 -0.91 4.48 9.26
C THR A 63 0.03 4.37 10.47
N GLY A 64 0.42 3.14 10.85
CA GLY A 64 1.14 2.86 12.10
C GLY A 64 0.21 2.72 13.31
N ASN A 65 -1.11 2.84 13.12
CA ASN A 65 -2.09 2.62 14.17
C ASN A 65 -2.11 1.15 14.62
N THR A 66 -2.46 0.92 15.89
CA THR A 66 -2.58 -0.43 16.47
C THR A 66 -3.92 -0.60 17.18
N GLY A 67 -4.31 -1.86 17.44
CA GLY A 67 -5.50 -2.20 18.24
C GLY A 67 -6.55 -3.03 17.49
N TYR A 68 -7.65 -3.31 18.20
CA TYR A 68 -8.77 -4.11 17.71
C TYR A 68 -9.52 -3.44 16.55
N LEU A 69 -9.91 -2.17 16.74
CA LEU A 69 -10.46 -1.32 15.70
C LEU A 69 -9.41 -0.26 15.33
N ARG A 70 -9.04 -0.16 14.05
CA ARG A 70 -8.07 0.85 13.59
C ARG A 70 -8.22 1.21 12.12
N LEU A 71 -7.96 2.48 11.82
CA LEU A 71 -7.72 2.96 10.47
C LEU A 71 -6.31 2.52 10.06
N GLN A 72 -6.22 1.52 9.18
CA GLN A 72 -4.99 0.79 8.88
C GLN A 72 -4.23 1.40 7.70
N MET A 73 -4.95 1.85 6.67
CA MET A 73 -4.37 2.42 5.45
C MET A 73 -5.26 3.53 4.90
N VAL A 74 -4.65 4.56 4.31
CA VAL A 74 -5.29 5.67 3.57
C VAL A 74 -4.41 6.04 2.37
N PRO A 75 -4.97 6.64 1.30
CA PRO A 75 -4.17 7.16 0.19
C PRO A 75 -3.17 8.21 0.70
N LYS A 76 -1.87 7.92 0.59
CA LYS A 76 -0.81 8.85 1.03
C LYS A 76 -0.58 10.01 0.05
N ILE A 77 -0.90 9.79 -1.24
CA ILE A 77 -0.84 10.78 -2.31
C ILE A 77 -2.06 10.56 -3.22
N LEU A 78 -2.74 11.65 -3.57
CA LEU A 78 -3.67 11.73 -4.70
C LEU A 78 -3.01 12.62 -5.75
N ASP A 79 -2.50 12.01 -6.82
CA ASP A 79 -1.66 12.66 -7.82
C ASP A 79 -2.49 13.07 -9.03
N PHE A 80 -2.75 14.37 -9.13
CA PHE A 80 -3.54 14.99 -10.19
C PHE A 80 -2.70 15.41 -11.41
N GLY A 81 -1.40 15.09 -11.46
CA GLY A 81 -0.53 15.32 -12.61
C GLY A 81 0.10 16.72 -12.68
N ASN A 82 0.99 16.90 -13.66
CA ASN A 82 1.63 18.17 -13.99
C ASN A 82 1.12 18.63 -15.37
N HIS A 83 0.62 19.87 -15.43
CA HIS A 83 -0.06 20.42 -16.61
C HIS A 83 0.58 21.72 -17.04
N GLU A 84 0.55 22.03 -18.34
CA GLU A 84 1.21 23.22 -18.89
C GLU A 84 0.55 24.54 -18.44
N GLN A 85 -0.79 24.57 -18.29
CA GLN A 85 -1.50 25.72 -17.72
C GLN A 85 -2.89 25.37 -17.20
N PHE A 86 -3.56 26.31 -16.53
CA PHE A 86 -4.96 26.20 -16.15
C PHE A 86 -5.88 26.74 -17.25
N PHE A 87 -6.84 25.92 -17.70
CA PHE A 87 -7.91 26.34 -18.61
C PHE A 87 -9.26 26.27 -17.89
N SER A 88 -9.93 27.41 -17.73
CA SER A 88 -11.20 27.52 -17.00
C SER A 88 -12.37 26.73 -17.61
N ASP A 89 -12.30 26.38 -18.90
CA ASP A 89 -13.28 25.50 -19.56
C ASP A 89 -13.03 24.00 -19.31
N TYR A 90 -11.83 23.65 -18.84
CA TYR A 90 -11.43 22.27 -18.51
C TYR A 90 -10.94 22.19 -17.05
N PRO A 91 -11.76 22.56 -16.04
CA PRO A 91 -11.30 22.75 -14.67
C PRO A 91 -11.11 21.45 -13.86
N VAL A 92 -11.29 20.29 -14.50
CA VAL A 92 -11.36 18.98 -13.84
C VAL A 92 -10.07 18.20 -14.08
N PHE A 93 -9.50 17.67 -13.01
CA PHE A 93 -8.29 16.85 -13.00
C PHE A 93 -8.57 15.54 -12.26
N THR A 94 -8.04 14.42 -12.75
CA THR A 94 -8.26 13.09 -12.17
C THR A 94 -6.98 12.53 -11.54
N ALA A 95 -7.13 11.67 -10.53
CA ALA A 95 -5.98 11.15 -9.76
C ALA A 95 -5.12 10.10 -10.50
N ASP A 96 -5.35 9.94 -11.81
CA ASP A 96 -4.47 9.25 -12.78
C ASP A 96 -3.51 10.23 -13.49
N GLY A 97 -3.57 11.51 -13.13
CA GLY A 97 -2.70 12.55 -13.63
C GLY A 97 -3.23 13.32 -14.83
N GLN A 98 -4.49 13.13 -15.24
CA GLN A 98 -5.04 13.69 -16.48
C GLN A 98 -5.88 14.95 -16.26
N ASN A 99 -5.81 15.90 -17.20
CA ASN A 99 -6.78 17.00 -17.29
C ASN A 99 -7.99 16.53 -18.12
N ALA A 100 -9.13 16.34 -17.47
CA ALA A 100 -10.31 15.74 -18.06
C ALA A 100 -10.90 16.62 -19.18
N GLY A 101 -11.04 16.05 -20.38
CA GLY A 101 -11.47 16.76 -21.58
C GLY A 101 -10.35 17.50 -22.32
N ARG A 102 -9.10 17.51 -21.80
CA ARG A 102 -7.97 18.20 -22.42
C ARG A 102 -6.61 17.52 -22.13
N ALA A 103 -6.44 16.31 -22.66
CA ALA A 103 -5.24 15.50 -22.43
C ALA A 103 -3.94 16.13 -23.00
N ASP A 104 -4.03 17.02 -24.00
CA ASP A 104 -2.91 17.80 -24.55
C ASP A 104 -2.30 18.80 -23.54
N ASN A 105 -3.03 19.13 -22.47
CA ASN A 105 -2.54 20.00 -21.41
C ASN A 105 -1.68 19.23 -20.38
N THR A 106 -1.76 17.90 -20.34
CA THR A 106 -1.03 17.07 -19.37
C THR A 106 0.40 16.82 -19.85
N ARG A 107 1.37 17.45 -19.18
CA ARG A 107 2.79 17.31 -19.45
C ARG A 107 3.36 16.02 -18.86
N TYR A 108 2.98 15.71 -17.63
CA TYR A 108 3.36 14.47 -16.95
C TYR A 108 2.20 13.91 -16.11
N PRO A 109 2.00 12.58 -16.06
CA PRO A 109 1.02 11.95 -15.17
C PRO A 109 1.28 12.13 -13.66
N SER A 110 2.43 12.70 -13.27
CA SER A 110 2.72 13.07 -11.89
C SER A 110 2.97 14.56 -11.71
N TYR A 111 2.36 15.13 -10.67
CA TYR A 111 2.60 16.50 -10.23
C TYR A 111 4.08 16.78 -9.92
N LYS A 112 4.85 15.76 -9.51
CA LYS A 112 6.30 15.82 -9.29
C LYS A 112 7.14 15.72 -10.59
N SER A 113 6.53 16.01 -11.74
CA SER A 113 7.16 16.03 -13.07
C SER A 113 7.79 14.69 -13.51
N GLY A 114 7.19 13.58 -13.09
CA GLY A 114 7.60 12.22 -13.46
C GLY A 114 6.58 11.49 -14.32
N ASN A 115 7.04 10.57 -15.17
CA ASN A 115 6.17 9.76 -16.05
C ASN A 115 5.28 8.74 -15.32
N THR A 116 5.46 8.56 -14.01
CA THR A 116 4.73 7.58 -13.19
C THR A 116 3.83 8.31 -12.20
N ASN A 117 2.51 8.20 -12.38
CA ASN A 117 1.52 8.73 -11.45
C ASN A 117 1.64 8.10 -10.05
N LEU A 118 1.69 8.93 -9.00
CA LEU A 118 2.02 8.53 -7.64
C LEU A 118 0.81 8.07 -6.80
N THR A 119 -0.42 8.15 -7.31
CA THR A 119 -1.59 7.57 -6.64
C THR A 119 -1.42 6.05 -6.58
N ALA A 120 -1.17 5.48 -5.40
CA ALA A 120 -1.03 4.04 -5.25
C ALA A 120 -2.39 3.33 -5.46
N VAL A 121 -2.32 2.04 -5.80
CA VAL A 121 -3.49 1.17 -5.96
C VAL A 121 -3.32 -0.14 -5.22
N LEU A 122 -4.42 -0.72 -4.74
CA LEU A 122 -4.40 -1.98 -4.01
C LEU A 122 -4.01 -3.12 -4.95
N ASN A 123 -2.82 -3.69 -4.73
CA ASN A 123 -2.44 -4.95 -5.31
C ASN A 123 -2.78 -6.08 -4.32
N THR A 124 -3.68 -6.98 -4.72
CA THR A 124 -4.09 -8.14 -3.91
C THR A 124 -4.59 -9.25 -4.81
N ASP A 125 -4.39 -10.50 -4.42
CA ASP A 125 -4.97 -11.69 -5.06
C ASP A 125 -6.10 -12.32 -4.22
N ASP A 126 -6.50 -11.68 -3.12
CA ASP A 126 -7.71 -12.06 -2.37
C ASP A 126 -8.96 -11.83 -3.23
N THR A 127 -9.67 -12.92 -3.55
CA THR A 127 -10.90 -12.90 -4.34
C THR A 127 -12.04 -12.12 -3.68
N ALA A 128 -12.08 -12.03 -2.35
CA ALA A 128 -13.07 -11.23 -1.62
C ALA A 128 -12.86 -9.72 -1.80
N LEU A 129 -11.65 -9.32 -2.23
CA LEU A 129 -11.26 -7.94 -2.51
C LEU A 129 -11.22 -7.63 -4.02
N ALA A 130 -11.75 -8.51 -4.89
CA ALA A 130 -11.75 -8.31 -6.34
C ALA A 130 -12.39 -6.98 -6.79
N ASN A 131 -13.42 -6.50 -6.08
CA ASN A 131 -14.10 -5.23 -6.37
C ASN A 131 -13.25 -3.98 -6.08
N VAL A 132 -12.17 -4.10 -5.31
CA VAL A 132 -11.28 -3.00 -4.88
C VAL A 132 -9.83 -3.18 -5.35
N LYS A 133 -9.49 -4.34 -5.94
CA LYS A 133 -8.21 -4.56 -6.64
C LYS A 133 -7.99 -3.51 -7.73
N GLY A 134 -6.77 -2.95 -7.78
CA GLY A 134 -6.39 -1.93 -8.76
C GLY A 134 -6.95 -0.53 -8.48
N LYS A 135 -7.61 -0.30 -7.33
CA LYS A 135 -8.17 0.99 -6.94
C LYS A 135 -7.32 1.69 -5.88
N ALA A 136 -7.34 3.02 -5.84
CA ALA A 136 -6.83 3.77 -4.70
C ALA A 136 -7.73 3.49 -3.50
N TRP A 137 -7.17 3.26 -2.30
CA TRP A 137 -7.93 2.61 -1.22
C TRP A 137 -7.64 3.12 0.19
N THR A 138 -8.64 2.91 1.05
CA THR A 138 -8.59 3.08 2.51
C THR A 138 -8.99 1.75 3.15
N THR A 139 -8.32 1.36 4.25
CA THR A 139 -8.62 0.13 4.99
C THR A 139 -8.94 0.44 6.45
N VAL A 140 -10.07 -0.07 6.94
CA VAL A 140 -10.40 -0.16 8.37
C VAL A 140 -10.32 -1.63 8.79
N VAL A 141 -9.54 -1.93 9.82
CA VAL A 141 -9.48 -3.25 10.45
C VAL A 141 -10.32 -3.23 11.71
N ASP A 142 -11.24 -4.18 11.82
CA ASP A 142 -12.09 -4.41 12.99
C ASP A 142 -11.98 -5.86 13.44
N LYS A 143 -11.39 -6.05 14.61
CA LYS A 143 -11.21 -7.32 15.31
C LYS A 143 -11.82 -7.24 16.72
N GLN A 144 -12.81 -6.36 16.94
CA GLN A 144 -13.40 -6.13 18.26
C GLN A 144 -13.98 -7.41 18.89
N THR A 145 -14.36 -8.38 18.06
CA THR A 145 -14.78 -9.73 18.45
C THR A 145 -13.72 -10.57 19.17
N THR A 146 -12.44 -10.20 19.09
CA THR A 146 -11.33 -10.85 19.82
C THR A 146 -10.99 -10.20 21.16
N ARG A 147 -11.65 -9.07 21.50
CA ARG A 147 -11.51 -8.41 22.81
C ARG A 147 -12.02 -9.34 23.91
N THR A 148 -11.23 -9.53 24.95
CA THR A 148 -11.60 -10.35 26.12
C THR A 148 -12.49 -9.59 27.10
N ASP A 149 -13.27 -10.32 27.90
CA ASP A 149 -14.08 -9.74 28.98
C ASP A 149 -13.25 -8.92 29.98
N ALA A 150 -11.99 -9.31 30.20
CA ALA A 150 -11.07 -8.60 31.08
C ALA A 150 -10.68 -7.22 30.53
N GLU A 151 -10.39 -7.12 29.23
CA GLU A 151 -10.11 -5.84 28.57
C GLU A 151 -11.37 -4.97 28.47
N SER A 152 -12.54 -5.57 28.19
CA SER A 152 -13.83 -4.87 28.23
C SER A 152 -14.13 -4.29 29.62
N ALA A 153 -13.71 -4.96 30.69
CA ALA A 153 -13.89 -4.49 32.07
C ALA A 153 -12.96 -3.33 32.48
N GLU A 154 -11.96 -2.96 31.67
CA GLU A 154 -11.16 -1.74 31.91
C GLU A 154 -11.97 -0.46 31.63
N ASP A 155 -12.98 -0.54 30.76
CA ASP A 155 -13.92 0.54 30.48
C ASP A 155 -14.95 0.70 31.62
N LYS A 156 -14.72 1.70 32.46
CA LYS A 156 -15.60 2.06 33.58
C LYS A 156 -16.95 2.65 33.16
N THR A 157 -17.15 3.00 31.89
CA THR A 157 -18.45 3.43 31.37
C THR A 157 -19.36 2.24 31.04
N GLY A 158 -18.79 1.04 30.86
CA GLY A 158 -19.53 -0.17 30.49
C GLY A 158 -20.08 -0.18 29.06
N GLN A 159 -19.58 0.70 28.18
CA GLN A 159 -20.02 0.80 26.78
C GLN A 159 -19.22 -0.14 25.87
N THR A 160 -17.97 -0.44 26.23
CA THR A 160 -17.07 -1.31 25.49
C THR A 160 -17.49 -2.78 25.57
N ASN A 161 -17.66 -3.39 24.41
CA ASN A 161 -18.10 -4.79 24.25
C ASN A 161 -17.23 -5.53 23.22
N SER A 162 -17.43 -6.85 23.08
CA SER A 162 -16.70 -7.71 22.14
C SER A 162 -17.47 -7.99 20.83
N LYS A 163 -18.11 -6.97 20.25
CA LYS A 163 -18.78 -7.05 18.93
C LYS A 163 -18.05 -6.18 17.91
N ALA A 164 -18.07 -6.62 16.64
CA ALA A 164 -17.68 -5.79 15.51
C ALA A 164 -18.70 -4.66 15.26
N GLY A 165 -18.28 -3.64 14.50
CA GLY A 165 -19.10 -2.50 14.13
C GLY A 165 -19.11 -1.39 15.18
N ASP A 166 -20.15 -0.55 15.11
CA ASP A 166 -20.33 0.67 15.90
C ASP A 166 -19.20 1.70 15.66
N TRP A 167 -18.83 1.88 14.39
CA TRP A 167 -17.81 2.84 13.96
C TRP A 167 -18.17 3.57 12.67
N THR A 168 -17.61 4.77 12.49
CA THR A 168 -17.77 5.60 11.30
C THR A 168 -16.40 6.02 10.77
N LEU A 169 -16.20 5.82 9.47
CA LEU A 169 -15.06 6.31 8.70
C LEU A 169 -15.45 7.59 7.98
N SER A 170 -14.69 8.66 8.23
CA SER A 170 -14.90 9.98 7.60
C SER A 170 -13.59 10.59 7.11
N VAL A 171 -13.70 11.59 6.24
CA VAL A 171 -12.57 12.37 5.74
C VAL A 171 -12.95 13.84 5.62
N LYS A 172 -12.00 14.75 5.81
CA LYS A 172 -12.14 16.18 5.56
C LYS A 172 -10.88 16.76 4.92
N ALA A 173 -11.01 17.92 4.28
CA ALA A 173 -9.87 18.76 3.97
C ALA A 173 -9.34 19.47 5.24
N ASP A 174 -8.05 19.78 5.26
CA ASP A 174 -7.41 20.59 6.30
C ASP A 174 -7.16 22.04 5.85
N GLY A 175 -7.23 22.32 4.54
CA GLY A 175 -6.96 23.63 3.97
C GLY A 175 -7.26 23.72 2.47
N PRO A 176 -7.15 24.92 1.89
CA PRO A 176 -7.12 25.11 0.44
C PRO A 176 -5.86 24.48 -0.17
N LEU A 177 -5.77 24.49 -1.49
CA LEU A 177 -4.54 24.12 -2.20
C LEU A 177 -3.50 25.24 -2.03
N SER A 178 -2.44 25.00 -1.26
CA SER A 178 -1.36 25.96 -1.04
C SER A 178 -0.22 25.75 -2.05
N LEU A 179 0.25 26.83 -2.66
CA LEU A 179 1.45 26.84 -3.50
C LEU A 179 2.69 26.64 -2.62
N LYS A 180 3.47 25.61 -2.94
CA LYS A 180 4.72 25.26 -2.27
C LYS A 180 5.93 25.98 -2.89
N ASP A 181 6.92 26.29 -2.06
CA ASP A 181 8.26 26.70 -2.49
C ASP A 181 9.16 25.48 -2.80
N ASP A 182 10.39 25.74 -3.25
CA ASP A 182 11.37 24.69 -3.58
C ASP A 182 11.80 23.82 -2.38
N ASN A 183 11.47 24.23 -1.14
CA ASN A 183 11.72 23.48 0.09
C ASN A 183 10.47 22.74 0.59
N GLY A 184 9.32 22.88 -0.09
CA GLY A 184 8.03 22.29 0.32
C GLY A 184 7.25 23.11 1.36
N ALA A 185 7.66 24.34 1.67
CA ALA A 185 6.96 25.24 2.57
C ALA A 185 5.86 26.04 1.84
N ASP A 186 4.83 26.48 2.57
CA ASP A 186 3.74 27.27 1.99
C ASP A 186 4.19 28.71 1.67
N THR A 187 3.98 29.13 0.43
CA THR A 187 4.26 30.51 -0.04
C THR A 187 3.22 31.54 0.39
N GLY A 188 2.14 31.11 1.04
CA GLY A 188 0.98 31.95 1.39
C GLY A 188 0.02 32.23 0.23
N LYS A 189 0.28 31.74 -0.99
CA LYS A 189 -0.68 31.77 -2.11
C LYS A 189 -1.50 30.49 -2.15
N THR A 190 -2.81 30.61 -2.36
CA THR A 190 -3.75 29.48 -2.35
C THR A 190 -4.62 29.45 -3.61
N ILE A 191 -5.21 28.28 -3.88
CA ILE A 191 -6.41 28.14 -4.71
C ILE A 191 -7.54 27.71 -3.78
N ASP A 192 -8.36 28.67 -3.39
CA ASP A 192 -9.48 28.46 -2.47
C ASP A 192 -10.70 27.87 -3.20
N ASN A 193 -11.59 27.22 -2.45
CA ASN A 193 -12.87 26.67 -2.95
C ASN A 193 -12.74 25.65 -4.09
N ALA A 194 -11.56 25.06 -4.29
CA ALA A 194 -11.42 23.84 -5.07
C ALA A 194 -12.24 22.71 -4.42
N THR A 195 -12.79 21.82 -5.23
CA THR A 195 -13.61 20.70 -4.78
C THR A 195 -12.87 19.39 -5.05
N LEU A 196 -12.77 18.52 -4.05
CA LEU A 196 -12.32 17.15 -4.23
C LEU A 196 -13.53 16.22 -4.09
N THR A 197 -13.76 15.39 -5.10
CA THR A 197 -14.83 14.39 -5.11
C THR A 197 -14.27 13.00 -5.34
N MET A 198 -14.70 12.04 -4.52
CA MET A 198 -14.50 10.61 -4.72
C MET A 198 -15.83 9.98 -5.11
N LEU A 199 -15.91 9.43 -6.34
CA LEU A 199 -17.13 8.85 -6.92
C LEU A 199 -17.10 7.32 -6.91
N ASN A 200 -18.30 6.72 -6.85
CA ASN A 200 -18.55 5.29 -7.00
C ASN A 200 -17.74 4.42 -6.03
N THR A 201 -17.75 4.76 -4.74
CA THR A 201 -17.05 3.99 -3.69
C THR A 201 -17.37 2.50 -3.80
N ALA A 202 -16.35 1.73 -4.17
CA ALA A 202 -16.35 0.28 -4.16
C ALA A 202 -15.97 -0.24 -2.77
N TYR A 203 -16.42 -1.46 -2.46
CA TYR A 203 -16.20 -2.09 -1.16
C TYR A 203 -15.79 -3.55 -1.35
N GLY A 204 -14.90 -4.01 -0.48
CA GLY A 204 -14.55 -5.40 -0.29
C GLY A 204 -14.27 -5.67 1.19
N GLN A 205 -14.55 -6.89 1.64
CA GLN A 205 -14.35 -7.34 3.01
C GLN A 205 -13.53 -8.63 2.99
N THR A 206 -12.57 -8.80 3.89
CA THR A 206 -11.88 -10.09 4.07
C THR A 206 -11.61 -10.39 5.54
N GLY A 207 -11.77 -11.67 5.91
CA GLY A 207 -11.37 -12.19 7.21
C GLY A 207 -9.87 -12.49 7.29
N ASN A 208 -9.18 -12.56 6.16
CA ASN A 208 -7.73 -12.77 6.08
C ASN A 208 -6.98 -11.45 6.34
N VAL A 209 -7.13 -10.90 7.55
CA VAL A 209 -6.56 -9.60 7.92
C VAL A 209 -5.05 -9.60 7.74
N TYR A 210 -4.35 -10.59 8.30
CA TYR A 210 -2.89 -10.70 8.16
C TYR A 210 -2.43 -10.80 6.69
N GLY A 211 -3.15 -11.54 5.84
CA GLY A 211 -2.83 -11.66 4.42
C GLY A 211 -3.00 -10.35 3.64
N LEU A 212 -3.83 -9.41 4.12
CA LEU A 212 -3.96 -8.06 3.55
C LEU A 212 -2.95 -7.07 4.13
N THR A 213 -2.77 -7.06 5.46
CA THR A 213 -1.99 -6.03 6.16
C THR A 213 -0.49 -6.36 6.23
N ASN A 214 -0.16 -7.65 6.32
CA ASN A 214 1.17 -8.18 6.67
C ASN A 214 1.72 -7.60 7.99
N GLU A 215 0.83 -7.21 8.92
CA GLU A 215 1.19 -6.65 10.22
C GLU A 215 1.11 -7.72 11.32
N SER A 216 2.16 -7.89 12.13
CA SER A 216 2.22 -8.93 13.17
C SER A 216 1.10 -8.84 14.22
N GLN A 217 0.48 -7.68 14.39
CA GLN A 217 -0.69 -7.51 15.26
C GLN A 217 -1.96 -8.21 14.76
N ASP A 218 -1.99 -8.65 13.50
CA ASP A 218 -3.12 -9.36 12.88
C ASP A 218 -2.87 -10.86 12.70
N ASP A 219 -1.67 -11.35 13.01
CA ASP A 219 -1.33 -12.77 12.91
C ASP A 219 -2.22 -13.61 13.84
N GLY A 220 -2.64 -14.79 13.37
CA GLY A 220 -3.58 -15.67 14.06
C GLY A 220 -5.04 -15.18 14.17
N PHE A 221 -5.39 -13.96 13.71
CA PHE A 221 -6.79 -13.51 13.72
C PHE A 221 -7.68 -14.45 12.90
N THR A 222 -8.83 -14.82 13.47
CA THR A 222 -9.88 -15.59 12.81
C THR A 222 -11.23 -14.96 13.17
N PRO A 223 -12.12 -14.66 12.20
CA PRO A 223 -13.46 -14.18 12.47
C PRO A 223 -14.28 -15.14 13.36
N VAL A 224 -15.11 -14.60 14.24
CA VAL A 224 -15.94 -15.39 15.16
C VAL A 224 -17.17 -16.02 14.46
N GLY A 225 -17.50 -15.57 13.24
CA GLY A 225 -18.57 -16.15 12.44
C GLY A 225 -18.46 -15.86 10.94
N ALA A 226 -19.60 -15.92 10.26
CA ALA A 226 -19.71 -15.46 8.89
C ALA A 226 -19.64 -13.92 8.85
N LEU A 227 -18.80 -13.39 7.97
CA LEU A 227 -18.62 -11.95 7.82
C LEU A 227 -19.91 -11.28 7.34
N VAL A 228 -20.34 -10.25 8.07
CA VAL A 228 -21.45 -9.38 7.66
C VAL A 228 -20.85 -8.12 7.02
N PRO A 229 -21.16 -7.84 5.74
CA PRO A 229 -20.65 -6.65 5.04
C PRO A 229 -21.36 -5.39 5.50
N LEU A 230 -20.67 -4.24 5.42
CA LEU A 230 -21.29 -2.94 5.66
C LEU A 230 -22.42 -2.64 4.68
N THR A 231 -23.49 -2.03 5.18
CA THR A 231 -24.61 -1.57 4.36
C THR A 231 -24.59 -0.06 4.09
N ASP A 232 -24.10 0.77 5.03
CA ASP A 232 -23.99 2.22 4.88
C ASP A 232 -22.62 2.64 4.32
N ILE A 233 -22.56 2.85 3.00
CA ILE A 233 -21.35 3.26 2.28
C ILE A 233 -21.68 4.40 1.30
N SER A 234 -21.14 5.59 1.56
CA SER A 234 -21.29 6.77 0.71
C SER A 234 -20.76 6.50 -0.70
N LYS A 235 -21.65 6.48 -1.70
CA LYS A 235 -21.24 6.33 -3.11
C LYS A 235 -20.55 7.56 -3.69
N THR A 236 -20.76 8.72 -3.11
CA THR A 236 -20.08 9.97 -3.45
C THR A 236 -19.69 10.68 -2.18
N THR A 237 -18.41 11.05 -2.06
CA THR A 237 -17.91 11.92 -0.99
C THR A 237 -17.31 13.16 -1.65
N THR A 238 -17.85 14.34 -1.34
CA THR A 238 -17.44 15.63 -1.93
C THR A 238 -17.08 16.60 -0.82
N MET A 239 -15.84 17.07 -0.83
CA MET A 239 -15.32 18.04 0.13
C MET A 239 -14.87 19.33 -0.57
N THR A 240 -15.04 20.46 0.12
CA THR A 240 -14.43 21.72 -0.31
C THR A 240 -13.05 21.80 0.31
N LEU A 241 -12.03 22.11 -0.49
CA LEU A 241 -10.68 22.30 0.00
C LEU A 241 -10.61 23.67 0.71
N SER A 242 -10.91 23.66 2.01
CA SER A 242 -10.82 24.82 2.90
C SER A 242 -10.47 24.38 4.33
N GLY A 243 -9.96 25.29 5.15
CA GLY A 243 -9.70 25.04 6.58
C GLY A 243 -10.97 25.00 7.45
N THR A 244 -12.15 25.17 6.86
CA THR A 244 -13.46 25.10 7.54
C THR A 244 -14.29 23.90 7.07
N ASP A 245 -13.69 22.98 6.31
CA ASP A 245 -14.36 21.76 5.87
C ASP A 245 -14.64 20.82 7.05
N THR A 246 -15.76 20.10 6.98
CA THR A 246 -16.23 19.20 8.04
C THR A 246 -16.00 17.74 7.67
N ASN A 247 -16.05 16.83 8.65
CA ASN A 247 -15.96 15.40 8.37
C ASN A 247 -17.11 14.91 7.48
N HIS A 248 -16.78 14.43 6.29
CA HIS A 248 -17.70 13.78 5.36
C HIS A 248 -17.64 12.26 5.57
N GLN A 249 -18.80 11.64 5.82
CA GLN A 249 -18.88 10.18 5.98
C GLN A 249 -18.49 9.47 4.68
N VAL A 250 -17.63 8.47 4.80
CA VAL A 250 -17.30 7.50 3.74
C VAL A 250 -18.07 6.20 3.96
N ALA A 251 -18.12 5.72 5.21
CA ALA A 251 -18.88 4.54 5.58
C ALA A 251 -19.21 4.52 7.09
N HIS A 252 -20.25 3.78 7.45
CA HIS A 252 -20.60 3.45 8.83
C HIS A 252 -20.87 1.95 8.94
N ALA A 253 -20.37 1.33 10.00
CA ALA A 253 -20.65 -0.06 10.34
C ALA A 253 -21.61 -0.10 11.53
N ALA A 254 -22.79 -0.67 11.33
CA ALA A 254 -23.72 -0.94 12.42
C ALA A 254 -23.23 -2.10 13.30
N THR A 255 -23.78 -2.25 14.51
CA THR A 255 -23.44 -3.36 15.42
C THR A 255 -23.50 -4.73 14.73
N GLY A 256 -22.36 -5.44 14.69
CA GLY A 256 -22.23 -6.75 14.05
C GLY A 256 -21.88 -6.73 12.56
N GLU A 257 -21.83 -5.57 11.92
CA GLU A 257 -21.24 -5.41 10.58
C GLU A 257 -19.71 -5.25 10.67
N GLY A 258 -19.00 -5.55 9.59
CA GLY A 258 -17.64 -5.08 9.38
C GLY A 258 -16.52 -5.85 10.10
N GLU A 259 -16.75 -7.06 10.63
CA GLU A 259 -15.65 -7.89 11.14
C GLU A 259 -14.57 -8.13 10.07
N GLY A 260 -13.30 -8.13 10.47
CA GLY A 260 -12.13 -8.32 9.59
C GLY A 260 -11.59 -7.02 9.00
N SER A 261 -11.16 -7.08 7.73
CA SER A 261 -10.65 -5.92 6.98
C SER A 261 -11.71 -5.39 6.02
N ASN A 262 -12.03 -4.10 6.16
CA ASN A 262 -12.98 -3.35 5.35
C ASN A 262 -12.20 -2.42 4.43
N VAL A 263 -12.30 -2.66 3.12
CA VAL A 263 -11.55 -1.93 2.12
C VAL A 263 -12.51 -1.10 1.27
N PHE A 264 -12.29 0.21 1.25
CA PHE A 264 -13.02 1.16 0.42
C PHE A 264 -12.11 1.61 -0.72
N GLY A 265 -12.59 1.53 -1.97
CA GLY A 265 -11.76 1.73 -3.16
C GLY A 265 -12.39 2.62 -4.21
N TRP A 266 -11.56 3.42 -4.87
CA TRP A 266 -11.94 4.31 -5.97
C TRP A 266 -11.00 4.14 -7.17
N ASP A 267 -11.57 4.05 -8.37
CA ASP A 267 -10.78 4.20 -9.59
C ASP A 267 -10.17 5.59 -9.64
N LYS A 268 -8.93 5.71 -10.13
CA LYS A 268 -8.22 7.00 -10.20
C LYS A 268 -8.99 8.08 -10.97
N THR A 269 -9.72 7.68 -12.01
CA THR A 269 -10.63 8.52 -12.82
C THR A 269 -11.90 8.99 -12.08
N ASN A 270 -12.26 8.31 -10.99
CA ASN A 270 -13.39 8.64 -10.15
C ASN A 270 -13.02 9.59 -8.98
N ILE A 271 -11.72 9.78 -8.71
CA ILE A 271 -11.20 10.80 -7.81
C ILE A 271 -10.92 12.06 -8.64
N LYS A 272 -11.67 13.14 -8.37
CA LYS A 272 -11.68 14.36 -9.18
C LYS A 272 -11.38 15.58 -8.34
N LEU A 273 -10.35 16.31 -8.73
CA LEU A 273 -10.09 17.67 -8.28
C LEU A 273 -10.71 18.65 -9.29
N VAL A 274 -11.53 19.58 -8.81
CA VAL A 274 -12.16 20.62 -9.63
C VAL A 274 -11.74 21.98 -9.11
N LEU A 275 -11.07 22.78 -9.95
CA LEU A 275 -10.69 24.14 -9.61
C LEU A 275 -11.80 25.14 -10.00
N PRO A 276 -12.06 26.21 -9.24
CA PRO A 276 -12.97 27.27 -9.67
C PRO A 276 -12.56 27.86 -11.04
N LYS A 277 -13.54 28.14 -11.91
CA LYS A 277 -13.27 28.76 -13.21
C LYS A 277 -12.56 30.12 -13.13
N THR A 278 -12.63 30.78 -11.97
CA THR A 278 -12.00 32.07 -11.66
C THR A 278 -10.63 31.95 -10.98
N SER A 279 -10.09 30.75 -10.80
CA SER A 279 -8.80 30.54 -10.14
C SER A 279 -7.64 31.19 -10.91
N VAL A 280 -6.80 31.92 -10.18
CA VAL A 280 -5.52 32.43 -10.69
C VAL A 280 -4.43 31.46 -10.26
N VAL A 281 -3.81 30.79 -11.23
CA VAL A 281 -2.79 29.76 -11.00
C VAL A 281 -1.41 30.30 -11.37
N ASN A 282 -0.41 30.06 -10.53
CA ASN A 282 0.99 30.32 -10.82
C ASN A 282 1.73 29.02 -11.18
N ASN A 283 2.87 29.13 -11.86
CA ASN A 283 3.74 27.98 -12.07
C ASN A 283 4.29 27.51 -10.71
N GLY A 284 4.10 26.21 -10.42
CA GLY A 284 4.59 25.58 -9.19
C GLY A 284 3.71 24.41 -8.77
N THR A 285 3.99 23.88 -7.58
CA THR A 285 3.29 22.73 -7.00
C THR A 285 2.26 23.21 -5.99
N TYR A 286 1.01 22.74 -6.11
CA TYR A 286 -0.07 23.02 -5.17
C TYR A 286 -0.45 21.75 -4.42
N GLU A 287 -0.48 21.80 -3.09
CA GLU A 287 -0.86 20.66 -2.24
C GLU A 287 -1.81 21.07 -1.13
N THR A 288 -2.57 20.11 -0.60
CA THR A 288 -3.35 20.23 0.64
C THR A 288 -3.29 18.90 1.40
N THR A 289 -3.67 18.91 2.67
CA THR A 289 -3.76 17.71 3.51
C THR A 289 -5.21 17.29 3.68
N LEU A 290 -5.44 15.98 3.71
CA LEU A 290 -6.73 15.39 4.05
C LEU A 290 -6.58 14.61 5.36
N THR A 291 -7.43 14.90 6.33
CA THR A 291 -7.50 14.16 7.58
C THR A 291 -8.60 13.11 7.48
N TRP A 292 -8.20 11.83 7.61
CA TRP A 292 -9.10 10.69 7.72
C TRP A 292 -9.31 10.34 9.19
N THR A 293 -10.57 10.16 9.59
CA THR A 293 -10.98 9.88 10.97
C THR A 293 -11.75 8.57 11.02
N LEU A 294 -11.38 7.68 11.94
CA LEU A 294 -12.19 6.55 12.37
C LEU A 294 -12.63 6.82 13.82
N ALA A 295 -13.92 6.77 14.10
CA ALA A 295 -14.47 7.07 15.42
C ALA A 295 -15.65 6.15 15.75
N THR A 296 -15.84 5.86 17.04
CA THR A 296 -17.00 5.11 17.58
C THR A 296 -18.07 6.02 18.18
N GLY A 297 -17.75 7.28 18.46
CA GLY A 297 -18.65 8.22 19.16
C GLY A 297 -18.80 7.99 20.67
N LEU A 298 -18.17 6.94 21.21
CA LEU A 298 -18.07 6.71 22.66
C LEU A 298 -17.08 7.73 23.28
N ASN A 299 -17.47 8.32 24.42
CA ASN A 299 -16.69 9.27 25.21
C ASN A 299 -16.74 8.91 26.70
#